data_AF-A0A948TB61-F1
#
_entry.id   AF-A0A948TB61-F1
#
_cell.length_a   1.000
_cell.length_b   1.000
_cell.length_c   1.000
_cell.angle_alpha   90.00
_cell.angle_beta   90.00
_cell.angle_gamma   90.00
#
_symmetry.space_group_name_H-M   'P 1'
#
loop_
_entity.id
_entity.type
_entity.pdbx_description
1 polymer ?
#
loop_
_entity_poly.entity_id
_entity_poly.type
_entity_poly.pdbx_seq_one_letter_code
_entity_poly.pdbx_strand_id
1 'polypeptide(L)' 'METNQLEVLARIVLPSSILDYFRITGLEQTLNEIHIHLDELMNPNLSGDVNFVSKGFMEPVN' A
#
# COMPACT_ATOMS: atom_id res chain seq x y z
N MET A 1 1.27 -21.07 -7.65
CA MET A 1 0.92 -21.22 -6.22
C MET A 1 1.87 -20.44 -5.30
N GLU A 2 2.87 -19.73 -5.83
CA GLU A 2 3.87 -18.97 -5.04
C GLU A 2 3.42 -17.58 -4.53
N THR A 3 2.41 -16.96 -5.14
CA THR A 3 1.96 -15.61 -4.76
C THR A 3 1.49 -15.49 -3.31
N ASN A 4 0.96 -16.58 -2.72
CA ASN A 4 0.52 -16.56 -1.33
C ASN A 4 1.68 -16.50 -0.32
N GLN A 5 2.84 -17.10 -0.62
CA GLN A 5 3.96 -17.14 0.32
C GLN A 5 4.67 -15.80 0.42
N LEU A 6 4.85 -15.12 -0.71
CA LEU A 6 5.44 -13.78 -0.74
C LEU A 6 4.55 -12.75 -0.05
N GLU A 7 3.23 -12.85 -0.21
CA GLU A 7 2.26 -11.95 0.42
C GLU A 7 2.26 -12.12 1.94
N VAL A 8 2.31 -13.36 2.42
CA VAL A 8 2.49 -13.66 3.84
C VAL A 8 3.81 -13.11 4.37
N LEU A 9 4.92 -13.29 3.64
CA LEU A 9 6.22 -12.77 4.05
C LEU A 9 6.19 -11.24 4.14
N ALA A 10 5.66 -10.57 3.13
CA ALA A 10 5.53 -9.11 3.08
C ALA A 10 4.77 -8.57 4.29
N ARG A 11 3.67 -9.23 4.69
CA ARG A 11 2.88 -8.85 5.87
C ARG A 11 3.57 -9.13 7.20
N ILE A 12 4.52 -10.07 7.25
CA ILE A 12 5.29 -10.37 8.45
C ILE A 12 6.45 -9.37 8.62
N VAL A 13 7.13 -8.99 7.53
CA VAL A 13 8.30 -8.10 7.60
C VAL A 13 7.93 -6.63 7.71
N LEU A 14 6.76 -6.23 7.18
CA LEU A 14 6.29 -4.86 7.28
C LEU A 14 5.75 -4.60 8.70
N PRO A 15 6.18 -3.50 9.35
CA PRO A 15 5.55 -3.06 10.59
C PRO A 15 4.05 -2.85 10.38
N SER A 16 3.23 -3.25 11.35
CA SER A 16 1.77 -3.08 11.27
C SER A 16 1.37 -1.62 11.06
N SER A 17 2.13 -0.68 11.63
CA SER A 17 1.92 0.76 11.46
C SER A 17 2.05 1.23 10.00
N ILE A 18 2.82 0.54 9.15
CA ILE A 18 2.86 0.85 7.72
C ILE A 18 1.57 0.38 7.05
N LEU A 19 1.04 -0.78 7.46
CA LEU A 19 -0.19 -1.34 6.90
C LEU A 19 -1.47 -0.58 7.33
N ASP A 20 -1.39 0.27 8.34
CA ASP A 20 -2.47 1.20 8.69
C ASP A 20 -2.65 2.33 7.65
N TYR A 21 -1.59 2.69 6.94
CA TYR A 21 -1.59 3.79 5.95
C TYR A 21 -1.38 3.32 4.51
N PHE A 22 -0.86 2.12 4.31
CA PHE A 22 -0.51 1.63 2.98
C PHE A 22 -1.07 0.23 2.75
N ARG A 23 -1.52 -0.03 1.52
CA ARG A 23 -1.92 -1.36 1.05
C ARG A 23 -0.87 -1.91 0.10
N ILE A 24 -0.58 -3.20 0.23
CA ILE A 24 0.27 -3.92 -0.73
C ILE A 24 -0.49 -4.05 -2.05
N THR A 25 0.09 -3.54 -3.13
CA THR A 25 -0.49 -3.55 -4.48
C THR A 25 0.28 -4.43 -5.46
N GLY A 26 1.51 -4.81 -5.12
CA GLY A 26 2.33 -5.68 -5.94
C GLY A 26 3.49 -6.28 -5.16
N LEU A 27 3.95 -7.43 -5.63
CA LEU A 27 5.11 -8.14 -5.09
C LEU A 27 5.96 -8.63 -6.25
N GLU A 28 7.22 -8.23 -6.27
CA GLU A 28 8.20 -8.71 -7.23
C GLU A 28 9.39 -9.30 -6.47
N GLN A 29 9.96 -10.37 -7.02
CA GLN A 29 11.15 -11.01 -6.45
C GLN A 29 12.23 -11.08 -7.50
N THR A 30 13.43 -10.63 -7.13
CA THR A 30 14.66 -10.86 -7.88
C THR A 30 15.48 -11.95 -7.19
N LEU A 31 16.67 -12.28 -7.71
CA LEU A 31 17.53 -13.31 -7.13
C LEU A 31 17.97 -13.00 -5.68
N ASN A 32 17.99 -11.73 -5.29
CA ASN A 32 18.54 -11.28 -4.01
C ASN A 32 17.59 -10.40 -3.20
N GLU A 33 16.51 -9.92 -3.81
CA GLU A 33 15.65 -8.90 -3.22
C GLU A 33 14.17 -9.22 -3.44
N ILE A 34 13.34 -8.70 -2.54
CA ILE A 34 11.89 -8.71 -2.66
C ILE A 34 11.45 -7.26 -2.65
N HIS A 35 10.75 -6.86 -3.71
CA HIS A 35 10.18 -5.54 -3.87
C HIS A 35 8.70 -5.61 -3.48
N ILE A 36 8.33 -4.83 -2.48
CA ILE A 36 6.95 -4.73 -2.00
C ILE A 36 6.41 -3.38 -2.45
N HIS A 37 5.45 -3.39 -3.36
CA HIS A 37 4.81 -2.19 -3.89
C HIS A 37 3.64 -1.83 -3.00
N LEU A 38 3.63 -0.58 -2.56
CA LEU A 38 2.66 -0.04 -1.61
C LEU A 38 1.96 1.16 -2.23
N ASP A 39 0.64 1.19 -2.11
CA ASP A 39 -0.15 2.41 -2.36
C ASP A 39 -0.68 2.95 -1.04
N GLU A 40 -0.69 4.28 -0.93
CA GLU A 40 -1.27 4.97 0.22
C GLU A 40 -2.80 4.78 0.25
N LEU A 41 -3.32 4.48 1.44
CA LEU A 41 -4.74 4.44 1.72
C LEU A 41 -5.25 5.86 1.96
N MET A 42 -6.44 6.17 1.44
CA MET A 42 -7.09 7.45 1.72
C MET A 42 -7.33 7.57 3.23
N ASN A 43 -6.80 8.63 3.83
CA ASN A 43 -7.07 8.92 5.23
C ASN A 43 -8.56 9.23 5.39
N PRO A 44 -9.32 8.49 6.21
CA PRO A 44 -10.76 8.70 6.37
C PRO A 44 -11.12 10.06 6.97
N ASN A 45 -10.18 10.74 7.63
CA ASN A 45 -10.36 12.11 8.12
C ASN A 45 -10.23 13.16 7.01
N LEU A 46 -9.64 12.79 5.87
CA LEU A 46 -9.38 13.67 4.73
C LEU A 46 -10.30 13.34 3.54
N SER A 47 -10.98 12.19 3.56
CA SER A 47 -11.88 11.74 2.48
C SER A 47 -13.09 12.65 2.24
N GLY A 48 -13.47 13.47 3.22
CA GLY A 48 -14.53 14.46 3.09
C GLY A 48 -14.04 15.91 2.96
N ASP A 49 -12.72 16.15 3.00
CA ASP A 49 -12.18 17.51 2.91
C ASP A 49 -11.99 17.89 1.43
N VAL A 50 -12.85 18.78 0.94
CA VAL A 50 -12.82 19.31 -0.43
C VAL A 50 -11.51 20.05 -0.77
N ASN A 51 -10.72 20.44 0.23
CA ASN A 51 -9.43 21.09 0.05
C ASN A 51 -8.27 20.08 0.04
N PHE A 52 -8.52 18.82 0.42
CA PHE A 52 -7.53 17.77 0.35
C PHE A 52 -7.48 17.16 -1.06
N VAL A 53 -6.68 17.79 -1.91
CA VAL A 53 -6.40 17.30 -3.27
C VAL A 53 -5.19 16.37 -3.20
N SER A 54 -5.41 15.07 -3.45
CA SER A 54 -4.30 14.12 -3.62
C SER A 54 -3.41 14.59 -4.77
N LYS A 55 -2.09 14.62 -4.56
CA LYS A 55 -1.10 15.00 -5.58
C LYS A 55 -0.89 13.90 -6.63
N GLY A 56 -1.98 13.35 -7.16
CA GLY A 56 -1.98 12.33 -8.21
C GLY A 56 -1.89 10.88 -7.72
N PHE A 57 -2.05 10.62 -6.41
CA PHE A 57 -1.98 9.26 -5.83
C PHE A 57 -3.36 8.67 -5.51
N MET A 58 -4.45 9.43 -5.62
CA MET A 58 -5.81 8.98 -5.35
C MET A 58 -6.79 9.59 -6.35
N GLU A 59 -7.87 8.87 -6.64
CA GLU A 59 -8.95 9.36 -7.50
C GLU A 59 -9.60 10.60 -6.89
N PRO A 60 -10.04 11.57 -7.71
CA PRO A 60 -10.71 12.77 -7.21
C PRO A 60 -11.98 12.41 -6.45
N VAL A 61 -12.22 13.10 -5.33
CA VAL A 61 -13.48 13.01 -4.59
C VAL A 61 -14.58 13.68 -5.41
N ASN A 62 -15.72 12.99 -5.58
CA ASN A 62 -16.91 13.46 -6.31
C ASN A 62 -17.70 14.49 -5.50
#